data_AF-A0A9X2XUN6-F1
#
_entry.id   AF-A0A9X2XUN6-F1
#
_cell.length_a   1.000
_cell.length_b   1.000
_cell.length_c   1.000
_cell.angle_alpha   90.00
_cell.angle_beta   90.00
_cell.angle_gamma   90.00
#
_symmetry.space_group_name_H-M   'P 1'
#
loop_
_entity.id
_entity.type
_entity.pdbx_description
1 polymer ?
#
loop_
_entity_poly.entity_id
_entity_poly.type
_entity_poly.pdbx_seq_one_letter_code
_entity_poly.pdbx_strand_id
1 'polypeptide(L)'
;MNIYFSKVIKVGDKQREFNFRKLPGNSQTSYHVDVTDDKGTRLVFSMYKDASGRWHTSAQTLPIWIHNAEEILGNVIEEETKDFISLHNKQ
;
A
#
# COMPACT_ATOMS: atom_id res chain seq x y z
N MET A 1 10.35 0.20 -13.82
CA MET A 1 10.55 1.11 -12.67
C MET A 1 10.31 0.31 -11.39
N ASN A 2 11.31 0.24 -10.52
CA ASN A 2 11.22 -0.49 -9.25
C ASN A 2 10.95 0.52 -8.13
N ILE A 3 9.76 0.49 -7.52
CA ILE A 3 9.39 1.35 -6.38
C ILE A 3 9.23 0.45 -5.16
N TYR A 4 9.98 0.77 -4.11
CA TYR A 4 9.90 0.16 -2.81
C TYR A 4 10.05 1.24 -1.74
N PHE A 5 9.19 1.23 -0.74
CA PHE A 5 9.25 2.17 0.38
C PHE A 5 8.54 1.58 1.60
N SER A 6 8.81 2.14 2.78
CA SER A 6 8.04 1.87 3.99
C SER A 6 7.39 3.14 4.52
N LYS A 7 6.26 2.99 5.23
CA LYS A 7 5.56 4.09 5.89
C LYS A 7 4.98 3.64 7.21
N VAL A 8 5.18 4.44 8.25
CA VAL A 8 4.49 4.26 9.52
C VAL A 8 3.11 4.91 9.43
N ILE A 9 2.06 4.11 9.59
CA ILE A 9 0.67 4.54 9.45
C ILE A 9 -0.09 4.18 10.72
N LYS A 10 -0.90 5.13 11.22
CA LYS A 10 -1.83 4.87 12.32
C LYS A 10 -3.06 4.16 11.77
N VAL A 11 -3.31 2.94 12.24
CA VAL A 11 -4.47 2.12 11.87
C VAL A 11 -5.12 1.58 13.16
N GLY A 12 -6.40 1.89 13.34
CA GLY A 12 -7.04 1.74 14.65
C GLY A 12 -6.30 2.53 15.72
N ASP A 13 -5.98 1.88 16.84
CA ASP A 13 -5.30 2.49 18.00
C ASP A 13 -3.78 2.39 17.96
N LYS A 14 -3.18 1.86 16.88
CA LYS A 14 -1.76 1.55 16.81
C LYS A 14 -1.09 2.15 15.58
N GLN A 15 0.19 2.49 15.73
CA GLN A 15 1.07 2.77 14.60
C GLN A 15 1.71 1.46 14.13
N ARG A 16 1.72 1.24 12.82
CA ARG A 16 2.37 0.09 12.19
C ARG A 16 3.21 0.56 11.02
N GLU A 17 4.35 -0.07 10.84
CA GLU A 17 5.14 0.09 9.63
C GLU A 17 4.61 -0.86 8.56
N PHE A 18 4.20 -0.27 7.43
CA PHE A 18 3.81 -0.99 6.23
C PHE A 18 4.94 -0.89 5.22
N ASN A 19 5.32 -2.00 4.60
CA ASN A 19 6.26 -1.98 3.48
C ASN A 19 5.52 -2.21 2.18
N PHE A 20 5.82 -1.38 1.19
CA PHE A 20 5.17 -1.35 -0.10
C PHE A 20 6.17 -1.68 -1.18
N ARG A 21 5.78 -2.54 -2.12
CA ARG A 21 6.58 -2.86 -3.31
C ARG A 21 5.69 -2.85 -4.53
N LYS A 22 5.99 -1.99 -5.50
CA LYS A 22 5.25 -1.94 -6.75
C LYS A 22 5.37 -3.27 -7.50
N LEU A 23 4.24 -3.82 -7.93
CA LEU A 23 4.20 -5.02 -8.74
C LEU A 23 4.39 -4.67 -10.22
N PRO A 24 5.12 -5.49 -10.99
CA PRO A 24 5.19 -5.34 -12.44
C PRO A 24 3.83 -5.68 -13.06
N GLY A 25 3.30 -4.81 -13.92
CA GLY A 25 1.99 -4.98 -14.55
C GLY A 25 1.77 -4.00 -15.70
N ASN A 26 0.90 -4.39 -16.62
CA ASN A 26 0.77 -3.84 -17.98
C ASN A 26 -0.27 -2.71 -18.09
N SER A 27 -1.14 -2.51 -17.09
CA SER A 27 -2.18 -1.47 -17.15
C SER A 27 -2.71 -0.98 -15.79
N GLN A 28 -2.76 -1.83 -14.76
CA GLN A 28 -3.17 -1.43 -13.40
C GLN A 28 -1.98 -1.36 -12.44
N THR A 29 -1.80 -0.19 -11.83
CA THR A 29 -0.84 0.00 -10.75
C THR A 29 -1.27 -0.82 -9.53
N SER A 30 -0.47 -1.82 -9.18
CA SER A 30 -0.68 -2.66 -8.00
C SER A 30 0.57 -2.66 -7.12
N TYR A 31 0.36 -2.80 -5.82
CA TYR A 31 1.44 -2.85 -4.83
C TYR A 31 1.28 -4.08 -3.96
N HIS A 32 2.39 -4.77 -3.72
CA HIS A 32 2.48 -5.73 -2.63
C HIS A 32 2.68 -4.97 -1.33
N VAL A 33 1.96 -5.35 -0.29
CA VAL A 33 2.02 -4.74 1.03
C VAL A 33 2.27 -5.81 2.08
N ASP A 34 3.21 -5.55 2.98
CA ASP A 34 3.41 -6.35 4.16
C ASP A 34 3.37 -5.50 5.44
N VAL A 35 2.88 -6.11 6.52
CA VAL A 35 2.75 -5.48 7.83
C VAL A 35 2.67 -6.56 8.90
N THR A 36 3.21 -6.28 10.08
CA THR A 36 3.12 -7.19 11.23
C THR A 36 1.93 -6.81 12.12
N ASP A 37 1.13 -7.80 12.51
CA ASP A 37 0.04 -7.63 13.46
C ASP A 37 0.54 -7.58 14.92
N ASP A 38 -0.39 -7.47 15.88
CA ASP A 38 -0.05 -7.37 17.31
C ASP A 38 0.52 -8.65 17.92
N LYS A 39 0.32 -9.78 17.24
CA LYS A 39 0.79 -11.10 17.67
C LYS A 39 2.13 -11.45 17.03
N GLY A 40 2.72 -10.54 16.25
CA GLY A 40 3.92 -10.82 15.46
C GLY A 40 3.63 -11.58 14.16
N THR A 41 2.36 -11.78 13.81
CA THR A 41 1.98 -12.46 12.57
C THR A 41 2.17 -11.50 11.40
N ARG A 42 2.93 -11.94 10.40
CA ARG A 42 3.11 -11.18 9.17
C ARG A 42 1.87 -11.32 8.29
N LEU A 43 1.23 -10.19 8.01
CA LEU A 43 0.15 -10.09 7.03
C LEU A 43 0.73 -9.62 5.71
N VAL A 44 0.35 -10.31 4.64
CA VAL A 44 0.85 -10.06 3.29
C VAL A 44 -0.34 -10.02 2.34
N PHE A 45 -0.49 -8.92 1.60
CA PHE A 45 -1.59 -8.72 0.66
C PHE A 45 -1.16 -7.82 -0.50
N SER A 46 -2.02 -7.64 -1.49
CA SER A 46 -1.81 -6.64 -2.54
C SER A 46 -2.86 -5.53 -2.45
N MET A 47 -2.45 -4.32 -2.80
CA MET A 47 -3.30 -3.18 -3.06
C MET A 47 -3.47 -3.02 -4.57
N TYR A 48 -4.71 -2.85 -5.02
CA TYR A 48 -5.03 -2.57 -6.42
C TYR A 48 -6.06 -1.46 -6.50
N LYS A 49 -6.06 -0.75 -7.64
CA LYS A 49 -7.01 0.32 -7.91
C LYS A 49 -8.09 -0.23 -8.84
N ASP A 50 -9.36 -0.15 -8.43
CA ASP A 50 -10.48 -0.60 -9.25
C ASP A 50 -10.77 0.36 -10.42
N ALA A 51 -11.75 0.02 -11.25
CA ALA A 51 -12.16 0.85 -12.39
C ALA A 51 -12.74 2.22 -12.00
N SER A 52 -13.21 2.38 -10.75
CA SER A 52 -13.69 3.65 -10.21
C SER A 52 -12.58 4.53 -9.64
N GLY A 53 -11.34 4.02 -9.60
CA GLY A 53 -10.22 4.71 -9.02
C GLY A 53 -10.12 4.55 -7.50
N ARG A 54 -10.79 3.58 -6.89
CA ARG A 54 -10.69 3.30 -5.46
C ARG A 54 -9.68 2.20 -5.19
N TRP A 55 -8.93 2.36 -4.12
CA TRP A 55 -7.95 1.38 -3.66
C TRP A 55 -8.62 0.29 -2.84
N HIS A 56 -8.21 -0.96 -3.08
CA HIS A 56 -8.74 -2.16 -2.42
C HIS A 56 -7.62 -3.14 -2.09
N THR A 57 -7.83 -3.92 -1.03
CA THR A 57 -6.99 -5.06 -0.69
C THR A 57 -7.41 -6.31 -1.47
N SER A 58 -6.45 -7.13 -1.88
CA SER A 58 -6.68 -8.33 -2.72
C SER A 58 -7.14 -9.58 -1.95
N ALA A 59 -7.18 -9.54 -0.62
CA ALA A 59 -7.45 -10.72 0.20
C ALA A 59 -8.74 -10.56 1.00
N GLN A 60 -9.62 -11.56 0.91
CA GLN A 60 -10.93 -11.57 1.59
C GLN A 60 -10.82 -11.82 3.09
N THR A 61 -9.75 -12.48 3.54
CA THR A 61 -9.52 -12.84 4.96
C THR A 61 -8.42 -11.96 5.55
N LEU A 62 -8.64 -10.65 5.56
CA LEU A 62 -7.79 -9.71 6.28
C LEU A 62 -8.50 -9.21 7.54
N PRO A 63 -7.76 -8.83 8.58
CA PRO A 63 -8.36 -8.16 9.72
C PRO A 63 -9.10 -6.89 9.29
N ILE A 64 -10.22 -6.58 9.95
CA ILE A 64 -11.05 -5.41 9.62
C ILE A 64 -10.26 -4.09 9.62
N TRP A 65 -9.23 -3.97 10.46
CA TRP A 65 -8.40 -2.77 10.52
C TRP A 65 -7.55 -2.55 9.25
N ILE A 66 -7.27 -3.60 8.47
CA ILE A 66 -6.65 -3.48 7.15
C ILE A 66 -7.67 -2.97 6.14
N HIS A 67 -8.87 -3.54 6.10
CA HIS A 67 -9.94 -3.09 5.20
C HIS A 67 -10.31 -1.62 5.45
N ASN A 68 -10.42 -1.22 6.72
CA ASN A 68 -10.67 0.17 7.09
C ASN A 68 -9.50 1.12 6.73
N ALA A 69 -8.31 0.58 6.45
CA ALA A 69 -7.13 1.36 6.07
C ALA A 69 -6.92 1.47 4.56
N GLU A 70 -7.77 0.88 3.72
CA GLU A 70 -7.59 0.87 2.25
C GLU A 70 -7.39 2.27 1.65
N GLU A 71 -8.17 3.24 2.11
CA GLU A 71 -8.07 4.64 1.65
C GLU A 71 -6.74 5.28 2.03
N ILE A 72 -6.30 5.18 3.30
CA ILE A 72 -5.04 5.78 3.74
C ILE A 72 -3.82 5.09 3.12
N LEU A 73 -3.87 3.77 2.95
CA LEU A 73 -2.83 3.01 2.24
C LEU A 73 -2.73 3.44 0.77
N GLY A 74 -3.88 3.65 0.12
CA GLY A 74 -3.97 4.18 -1.24
C GLY A 74 -3.36 5.57 -1.37
N ASN A 75 -3.70 6.49 -0.46
CA ASN A 75 -3.16 7.85 -0.47
C ASN A 75 -1.63 7.87 -0.32
N VAL A 76 -1.09 7.08 0.62
CA VAL A 76 0.36 6.94 0.80
C VAL A 76 1.04 6.41 -0.47
N ILE A 77 0.44 5.43 -1.14
CA ILE A 77 0.94 4.92 -2.41
C ILE A 77 1.02 6.04 -3.47
N GLU A 78 -0.02 6.85 -3.58
CA GLU A 78 -0.09 7.93 -4.58
C GLU A 78 0.90 9.05 -4.30
N GLU A 79 1.03 9.47 -3.04
CA GLU A 79 2.01 10.46 -2.58
C GLU A 79 3.43 10.02 -2.94
N GLU A 80 3.84 8.82 -2.49
CA GLU A 80 5.19 8.33 -2.69
C GLU A 80 5.49 8.08 -4.18
N THR A 81 4.48 7.63 -4.96
CA THR A 81 4.64 7.46 -6.42
C THR A 81 4.83 8.81 -7.10
N LYS A 82 4.07 9.84 -6.72
CA LYS A 82 4.18 11.18 -7.29
C LYS A 82 5.51 11.84 -6.94
N ASP A 83 5.94 11.70 -5.69
CA ASP A 83 7.22 12.23 -5.23
C ASP A 83 8.37 11.57 -5.98
N PHE A 84 8.35 10.24 -6.12
CA PHE A 84 9.33 9.50 -6.91
C PHE A 84 9.39 10.00 -8.35
N ILE A 85 8.25 10.17 -9.02
CA ILE A 85 8.21 10.68 -10.41
C ILE A 85 8.77 12.11 -10.49
N SER A 86 8.40 12.98 -9.55
CA SER A 86 8.88 14.36 -9.48
C SER A 86 10.41 14.46 -9.31
N LEU A 87 11.00 13.59 -8.50
CA LEU A 87 12.45 13.50 -8.28
C LEU A 87 13.19 13.05 -9.55
N HIS A 88 12.62 12.13 -10.33
CA HIS A 88 13.29 11.52 -11.49
C HIS A 88 13.05 12.25 -12.82
N ASN A 89 12.00 13.07 -12.92
CA ASN A 89 11.73 13.90 -14.11
C ASN A 89 12.45 15.26 -14.08
N LYS A 90 13.21 15.56 -13.02
CA LYS A 90 14.01 16.79 -12.89
C LYS A 90 15.41 16.66 -13.52
N GLN A 91 15.68 15.61 -14.30
CA GLN A 91 16.94 15.38 -15.01
C GLN A 91 16.75 15.51 -16.51
#